data_AF-A0A1F9BHI3-F1
#
_entry.id   AF-A0A1F9BHI3-F1
#
_cell.length_a   1.000
_cell.length_b   1.000
_cell.length_c   1.000
_cell.angle_alpha   90.00
_cell.angle_beta   90.00
_cell.angle_gamma   90.00
#
_symmetry.space_group_name_H-M   'P 1'
#
loop_
_entity.id
_entity.type
_entity.pdbx_description
1 polymer ?
#
loop_
_entity_poly.entity_id
_entity_poly.type
_entity_poly.pdbx_seq_one_letter_code
_entity_poly.pdbx_strand_id
1 'polypeptide(L)'
;MTEANLRKWHRTVGIFLALFIILQAGSGVLLNVVTMVPTAWWGPPDQGEPWWEELADRLHKGGGFGGKVYRLCLGLGIMGMATSGSLIFLKIRARGKK
;
A
#
# COMPACT_ATOMS: atom_id res chain seq x y z
N MET A 1 20.81 10.96 13.61
CA MET A 1 20.32 9.58 13.84
C MET A 1 21.42 8.59 13.48
N THR A 2 21.74 7.63 14.36
CA THR A 2 22.71 6.57 14.04
C THR A 2 22.12 5.60 13.01
N GLU A 3 22.96 4.84 12.31
CA GLU A 3 22.47 3.86 11.32
C GLU A 3 21.67 2.72 11.98
N ALA A 4 22.05 2.33 13.19
CA ALA A 4 21.29 1.37 13.99
C ALA A 4 19.87 1.90 14.25
N ASN A 5 19.75 3.17 14.67
CA ASN A 5 18.45 3.79 14.93
C ASN A 5 17.64 3.93 13.64
N LEU A 6 18.25 4.34 12.53
CA LEU A 6 17.57 4.47 11.23
C LEU A 6 16.97 3.13 10.77
N ARG A 7 17.73 2.04 10.90
CA ARG A 7 17.25 0.69 10.55
C ARG A 7 16.15 0.19 11.49
N LYS A 8 16.21 0.53 12.78
CA LYS A 8 15.16 0.18 13.74
C LYS A 8 13.86 0.91 13.38
N TRP A 9 13.95 2.21 13.16
CA TRP A 9 12.80 3.03 12.76
C TRP A 9 12.17 2.56 11.44
N HIS A 10 12.98 2.34 10.40
CA HIS A 10 12.50 1.84 9.11
C HIS A 10 11.74 0.52 9.27
N ARG A 11 12.29 -0.43 10.05
CA ARG A 11 11.62 -1.71 10.32
C ARG A 11 10.32 -1.56 11.10
N THR A 12 10.33 -0.75 12.17
CA THR A 12 9.12 -0.52 12.98
C THR A 12 8.02 0.11 12.15
N VAL A 13 8.32 1.21 11.44
CA VAL A 13 7.34 1.88 10.57
C VAL A 13 6.88 0.96 9.45
N GLY A 14 7.80 0.21 8.83
CA GLY A 14 7.48 -0.75 7.79
C GLY A 14 6.49 -1.83 8.23
N ILE A 15 6.68 -2.41 9.42
CA ILE A 15 5.76 -3.41 10.00
C ILE A 15 4.38 -2.80 10.24
N PHE A 16 4.32 -1.58 10.79
CA PHE A 16 3.05 -0.89 11.00
C PHE A 16 2.33 -0.61 9.67
N LEU A 17 3.05 -0.19 8.63
CA LEU A 17 2.46 0.12 7.33
C LEU A 17 2.10 -1.13 6.52
N ALA A 18 2.77 -2.28 6.75
CA ALA A 18 2.63 -3.47 5.93
C ALA A 18 1.17 -3.93 5.76
N LEU A 19 0.42 -3.99 6.86
CA LEU A 19 -1.00 -4.39 6.82
C LEU A 19 -1.82 -3.43 5.93
N PHE A 20 -1.64 -2.12 6.11
CA PHE A 20 -2.36 -1.11 5.35
C PHE A 20 -1.97 -1.12 3.87
N ILE A 21 -0.69 -1.31 3.56
CA ILE A 21 -0.20 -1.45 2.18
C ILE A 21 -0.82 -2.68 1.51
N ILE A 22 -0.85 -3.82 2.20
CA ILE A 22 -1.44 -5.06 1.65
C ILE A 22 -2.93 -4.86 1.37
N LEU A 23 -3.69 -4.29 2.32
CA LEU A 23 -5.10 -4.03 2.12
C LEU A 23 -5.34 -3.04 0.97
N GLN A 24 -4.54 -1.98 0.88
CA GLN A 24 -4.70 -0.94 -0.14
C GLN A 24 -4.31 -1.43 -1.54
N ALA A 25 -3.17 -2.13 -1.64
CA ALA A 25 -2.68 -2.69 -2.89
C ALA A 25 -3.58 -3.85 -3.34
N GLY A 26 -3.96 -4.75 -2.44
CA GLY A 26 -4.83 -5.89 -2.74
C GLY A 26 -6.20 -5.46 -3.22
N SER A 27 -6.85 -4.53 -2.51
CA SER A 27 -8.14 -3.96 -2.94
C SER A 27 -8.04 -3.22 -4.27
N GLY A 28 -6.95 -2.46 -4.49
CA GLY A 28 -6.72 -1.76 -5.76
C GLY A 28 -6.51 -2.71 -6.93
N VAL A 29 -5.72 -3.77 -6.73
CA VAL A 29 -5.51 -4.82 -7.73
C VAL A 29 -6.83 -5.51 -8.05
N LEU A 30 -7.60 -5.91 -7.03
CA LEU A 30 -8.88 -6.60 -7.23
C LEU A 30 -9.85 -5.76 -8.08
N LEU A 31 -10.02 -4.47 -7.75
CA LEU A 31 -10.91 -3.57 -8.50
C LEU A 31 -10.48 -3.36 -9.95
N ASN A 32 -9.17 -3.34 -10.23
CA ASN A 32 -8.66 -3.13 -11.59
C ASN A 32 -8.60 -4.42 -12.41
N VAL A 33 -8.28 -5.57 -11.81
CA VAL A 33 -8.18 -6.83 -12.54
C VAL A 33 -9.56 -7.29 -13.01
N VAL A 34 -10.59 -7.18 -12.16
CA VAL A 34 -11.94 -7.59 -12.54
C VAL A 34 -12.46 -6.75 -13.71
N THR A 35 -12.20 -5.44 -13.70
CA THR A 35 -12.60 -4.54 -14.80
C THR A 35 -11.84 -4.78 -16.11
N MET A 36 -10.69 -5.46 -16.07
CA MET A 36 -9.93 -5.84 -17.26
C MET A 36 -10.38 -7.17 -17.89
N VAL A 37 -11.08 -8.02 -17.14
CA VAL A 37 -11.58 -9.29 -17.67
C VAL A 37 -12.87 -9.02 -18.48
N PRO A 38 -12.96 -9.48 -19.74
CA PRO A 38 -14.13 -9.21 -20.56
C PRO A 38 -15.39 -9.74 -19.90
N THR A 39 -16.47 -8.96 -19.92
CA THR A 39 -17.78 -9.32 -19.36
C THR A 39 -18.28 -10.69 -19.84
N ALA A 40 -17.93 -11.10 -21.07
CA ALA A 40 -18.25 -12.41 -21.63
C ALA A 40 -17.67 -13.61 -20.84
N TRP A 41 -16.60 -13.42 -20.05
CA TRP A 41 -15.99 -14.46 -19.21
C TRP A 41 -16.70 -14.63 -17.87
N TRP A 42 -17.50 -13.65 -17.45
CA TRP A 42 -18.19 -13.63 -16.15
C TRP A 42 -19.64 -14.16 -16.22
N GLY A 43 -20.15 -14.42 -17.42
CA GLY A 43 -21.55 -14.82 -17.63
C GLY A 43 -22.49 -13.63 -17.81
N PRO A 44 -23.81 -13.86 -17.94
CA PRO A 44 -24.80 -12.79 -18.10
C PRO A 44 -24.77 -11.81 -16.92
N PRO A 45 -24.97 -10.51 -17.15
CA PRO A 45 -25.02 -9.51 -16.09
C PRO A 45 -26.40 -9.53 -15.43
N ASP A 46 -26.69 -10.53 -14.59
CA ASP A 46 -28.00 -10.66 -13.93
C ASP A 46 -27.94 -10.85 -12.41
N GLN A 47 -26.82 -10.57 -11.76
CA GLN A 47 -26.71 -10.54 -10.30
C GLN A 47 -26.05 -9.23 -9.87
N GLY A 48 -26.67 -8.53 -8.91
CA GLY A 48 -26.21 -7.21 -8.47
C GLY A 48 -24.72 -7.19 -8.04
N GLU A 49 -24.18 -5.98 -7.88
CA GLU A 49 -22.80 -5.74 -7.46
C GLU A 49 -22.38 -6.72 -6.34
N PRO A 50 -21.35 -7.55 -6.56
CA PRO A 50 -20.89 -8.49 -5.56
C PRO A 50 -20.52 -7.76 -4.26
N TRP A 51 -20.85 -8.36 -3.11
CA TRP A 51 -20.52 -7.77 -1.79
C TRP A 51 -19.02 -7.46 -1.61
N TRP A 52 -18.15 -8.16 -2.35
CA TRP A 52 -16.71 -7.94 -2.32
C TRP A 52 -16.30 -6.66 -3.08
N GLU A 53 -17.07 -6.21 -4.08
CA GLU A 53 -16.82 -4.94 -4.80
C GLU A 53 -17.03 -3.77 -3.86
N GLU A 54 -18.13 -3.75 -3.12
CA GLU A 54 -18.38 -2.73 -2.10
C GLU A 54 -17.33 -2.76 -1.00
N LEU A 55 -16.94 -3.95 -0.52
CA LEU A 55 -15.89 -4.07 0.50
C LEU A 55 -14.53 -3.58 -0.03
N ALA A 56 -14.14 -3.97 -1.24
CA ALA A 56 -12.90 -3.54 -1.87
C ALA A 56 -12.91 -2.02 -2.12
N ASP A 57 -14.05 -1.48 -2.58
CA ASP A 57 -14.22 -0.05 -2.77
C ASP A 57 -14.15 0.70 -1.44
N ARG A 58 -14.72 0.18 -0.35
CA ARG A 58 -14.59 0.80 0.97
C ARG A 58 -13.16 0.73 1.51
N LEU A 59 -12.48 -0.41 1.38
CA LEU A 59 -11.10 -0.59 1.85
C LEU A 59 -10.13 0.28 1.06
N HIS A 60 -10.28 0.34 -0.26
CA HIS A 60 -9.44 1.17 -1.13
C HIS A 60 -9.82 2.65 -1.02
N LYS A 61 -11.12 2.93 -1.11
CA LYS A 61 -11.91 4.15 -0.84
C LYS A 61 -11.56 4.95 0.40
N GLY A 62 -11.60 4.24 1.52
CA GLY A 62 -11.64 4.72 2.88
C GLY A 62 -12.89 5.52 3.28
N GLY A 63 -13.76 5.93 2.32
CA GLY A 63 -15.00 6.68 2.59
C GLY A 63 -14.81 8.09 3.18
N GLY A 64 -15.39 9.11 2.53
CA GLY A 64 -15.47 10.46 3.09
C GLY A 64 -14.12 11.11 3.43
N PHE A 65 -14.09 11.89 4.52
CA PHE A 65 -12.89 12.61 4.96
C PHE A 65 -11.85 11.69 5.63
N GLY A 66 -12.30 10.73 6.43
CA GLY A 66 -11.41 9.79 7.13
C GLY A 66 -10.54 8.98 6.17
N GLY A 67 -11.12 8.49 5.07
CA GLY A 67 -10.38 7.80 4.02
C GLY A 67 -9.28 8.65 3.37
N LYS A 68 -9.53 9.96 3.18
CA LYS A 68 -8.53 10.87 2.62
C LYS A 68 -7.34 11.04 3.55
N VAL A 69 -7.60 11.25 4.84
CA VAL A 69 -6.54 11.37 5.86
C VAL A 69 -5.75 10.07 5.97
N TYR A 70 -6.43 8.92 6.02
CA TYR A 70 -5.81 7.60 6.03
C TYR A 70 -4.83 7.42 4.87
N ARG A 71 -5.26 7.68 3.63
CA ARG A 71 -4.41 7.56 2.44
C ARG A 71 -3.26 8.56 2.43
N LEU A 72 -3.47 9.78 2.91
CA LEU A 72 -2.41 10.77 3.03
C LEU A 72 -1.33 10.27 4.00
N CYS A 73 -1.72 9.79 5.18
CA CYS A 73 -0.80 9.19 6.15
C CYS A 73 -0.08 7.97 5.58
N LEU A 74 -0.79 7.10 4.86
CA LEU A 74 -0.20 5.93 4.19
C LEU A 74 0.82 6.34 3.12
N GLY A 75 0.48 7.32 2.29
CA GLY A 75 1.35 7.86 1.25
C GLY A 75 2.62 8.48 1.84
N LEU A 76 2.49 9.31 2.88
CA LEU A 76 3.63 9.87 3.62
C LEU A 76 4.48 8.77 4.26
N GLY A 77 3.85 7.73 4.82
CA GLY A 77 4.52 6.56 5.36
C GLY A 77 5.37 5.85 4.32
N ILE A 78 4.80 5.56 3.14
CA ILE A 78 5.52 4.93 2.02
C ILE A 78 6.68 5.82 1.54
N MET A 79 6.47 7.13 1.41
CA MET A 79 7.55 8.07 1.06
C MET A 79 8.69 8.03 2.11
N GLY A 80 8.34 8.00 3.40
CA GLY A 80 9.29 7.84 4.49
C GLY A 80 10.06 6.51 4.43
N MET A 81 9.38 5.42 4.07
CA MET A 81 10.00 4.11 3.87
C MET A 81 10.98 4.10 2.69
N ALA A 82 10.60 4.68 1.55
CA ALA A 82 11.48 4.80 0.38
C ALA A 82 12.71 5.66 0.68
N THR A 83 12.51 6.79 1.36
CA THR A 83 13.61 7.70 1.74
C THR A 83 14.56 7.03 2.72
N SER A 84 14.04 6.44 3.80
CA SER A 84 14.86 5.77 4.82
C SER A 84 15.58 4.54 4.27
N GLY A 85 14.95 3.74 3.42
CA GLY A 85 15.58 2.61 2.73
C GLY A 85 16.75 3.06 1.84
N SER A 86 16.55 4.14 1.07
CA SER A 86 17.60 4.73 0.23
C SER A 86 18.78 5.22 1.07
N LEU A 87 18.53 5.88 2.20
CA LEU A 87 19.58 6.34 3.11
C LEU A 87 20.35 5.17 3.75
N ILE A 88 19.66 4.08 4.11
CA ILE A 88 20.30 2.85 4.61
C ILE A 88 21.23 2.28 3.53
N PHE A 89 20.76 2.18 2.29
CA PHE A 89 21.56 1.69 1.17
C PHE A 89 22.83 2.54 0.95
N LEU A 90 22.69 3.87 0.89
CA LEU A 90 23.82 4.78 0.70
C LEU A 90 24.84 4.66 1.84
N LYS A 91 24.39 4.53 3.10
CA LYS A 91 25.28 4.33 4.25
C LYS A 91 26.04 3.00 4.18
N ILE A 92 25.37 1.92 3.77
CA ILE A 92 26.02 0.62 3.56
C ILE A 92 27.06 0.73 2.45
N ARG A 93 26.71 1.33 1.31
CA ARG A 93 27.60 1.50 0.16
C ARG A 93 28.82 2.34 0.48
N ALA A 94 28.67 3.39 1.29
CA ALA A 94 29.79 4.25 1.70
C ALA A 94 30.83 3.52 2.56
N ARG A 95 30.43 2.46 3.30
CA ARG A 95 31.38 1.64 4.06
C ARG A 95 32.16 0.67 3.20
N GLY A 96 31.53 0.08 2.17
CA GLY A 96 32.21 -0.88 1.28
C GLY A 96 33.25 -0.25 0.35
N LYS A 97 33.41 1.08 0.38
CA LYS A 97 34.44 1.81 -0.35
C LYS A 97 35.62 2.25 0.53
N LYS A 98 35.59 1.93 1.83
CA LYS A 98 36.73 2.05 2.74
C LYS A 98 37.36 0.68 2.91
#